data_AF-I2MX26-F1
#
_entry.id   AF-I2MX26-F1
#
_cell.length_a   1.000
_cell.length_b   1.000
_cell.length_c   1.000
_cell.angle_alpha   90.00
_cell.angle_beta   90.00
_cell.angle_gamma   90.00
#
_symmetry.space_group_name_H-M   'P 1'
#
loop_
_entity.id
_entity.type
_entity.pdbx_description
1 polymer ?
#
loop_
_entity_poly.entity_id
_entity_poly.type
_entity_poly.pdbx_seq_one_letter_code
_entity_poly.pdbx_strand_id
1 'polypeptide(L)' 'MTNSGRSPASRDLEFTLAQLRGDCVRMAPHWTVPATVADAPVSPSRIHGVVVPAASVRLVRGMTDS' A
#
# COMPACT_ATOMS: atom_id res chain seq x y z
N MET A 1 13.40 34.66 -15.77
CA MET A 1 12.31 33.99 -15.01
C MET A 1 12.61 32.49 -14.98
N THR A 2 13.50 32.06 -14.09
CA THR A 2 13.89 30.65 -13.94
C THR A 2 13.13 30.08 -12.75
N ASN A 3 12.19 29.16 -12.98
CA ASN A 3 11.66 28.35 -11.90
C ASN A 3 11.77 26.86 -12.25
N SER A 4 12.91 26.31 -11.86
CA SER A 4 13.06 25.09 -11.06
C SER A 4 12.13 23.92 -11.35
N GLY A 5 12.75 22.84 -11.85
CA GLY A 5 12.58 21.53 -11.23
C GLY A 5 11.43 20.67 -11.71
N ARG A 6 11.38 20.35 -13.02
CA ARG A 6 10.66 19.14 -13.46
C ARG A 6 11.41 17.91 -12.93
N SER A 7 11.05 17.48 -11.73
CA SER A 7 11.55 16.24 -11.13
C SER A 7 11.25 15.08 -12.11
N PRO A 8 12.18 14.13 -12.36
CA PRO A 8 11.91 12.99 -13.23
C PRO A 8 10.67 12.20 -12.78
N ALA A 9 10.38 12.19 -11.47
CA ALA A 9 9.17 11.60 -10.88
C ALA A 9 7.84 12.23 -11.38
N SER A 10 7.83 13.51 -11.79
CA SER A 10 6.63 14.15 -12.35
C SER A 10 6.36 13.75 -13.80
N ARG A 11 7.34 13.17 -14.51
CA ARG A 11 7.14 12.61 -15.86
C ARG A 11 6.58 11.19 -15.80
N ASP A 12 6.80 10.47 -14.70
CA ASP A 12 6.24 9.15 -14.39
C ASP A 12 4.78 9.20 -13.87
N LEU A 13 4.08 10.33 -13.97
CA LEU A 13 2.68 10.46 -13.50
C LEU A 13 1.68 10.70 -14.64
N GLU A 14 2.12 10.70 -15.90
CA GLU A 14 1.24 10.75 -17.09
C GLU A 14 0.61 9.37 -17.38
N PHE A 15 0.21 8.63 -16.35
CA PHE A 15 -0.44 7.33 -16.50
C PHE A 15 -1.95 7.50 -16.39
N THR A 16 -2.68 7.01 -17.39
CA THR A 16 -4.14 7.00 -17.33
C THR A 16 -4.62 5.99 -16.29
N LEU A 17 -5.79 6.23 -15.69
CA LEU A 17 -6.41 5.30 -14.77
C LEU A 17 -6.64 3.91 -15.44
N ALA A 18 -6.95 3.89 -16.73
CA ALA A 18 -7.08 2.67 -17.51
C ALA A 18 -5.76 1.87 -17.57
N GLN A 19 -4.63 2.57 -17.75
CA GLN A 19 -3.30 1.96 -17.76
C GLN A 19 -2.94 1.39 -16.38
N LEU A 20 -3.17 2.15 -15.31
CA LEU A 20 -2.95 1.69 -13.94
C LEU A 20 -3.77 0.43 -13.63
N ARG A 21 -5.06 0.39 -14.02
CA ARG A 21 -5.88 -0.81 -13.87
C ARG A 21 -5.31 -1.99 -14.64
N GLY A 22 -4.82 -1.76 -15.86
CA GLY A 22 -4.15 -2.79 -16.65
C GLY A 22 -2.86 -3.31 -15.99
N ASP A 23 -2.08 -2.43 -15.37
CA ASP A 23 -0.89 -2.81 -14.59
C ASP A 23 -1.26 -3.64 -13.36
N CYS A 24 -2.29 -3.23 -12.60
CA CYS A 24 -2.78 -4.01 -11.46
C CYS A 24 -3.22 -5.43 -11.87
N VAL A 25 -3.94 -5.56 -13.00
CA VAL A 25 -4.36 -6.87 -13.53
C VAL A 25 -3.15 -7.73 -13.92
N ARG A 26 -2.10 -7.16 -14.52
CA ARG A 26 -0.87 -7.90 -14.84
C ARG A 26 -0.11 -8.35 -13.60
N MET A 27 -0.17 -7.57 -12.51
CA MET A 27 0.53 -7.88 -11.27
C MET A 27 -0.21 -8.87 -10.37
N ALA A 28 -1.55 -8.87 -10.39
CA ALA A 28 -2.36 -9.68 -9.49
C ALA A 28 -2.01 -11.19 -9.49
N PRO A 29 -1.72 -11.86 -10.63
CA PRO A 29 -1.35 -13.28 -10.64
C PRO A 29 -0.04 -13.60 -9.93
N HIS A 30 0.85 -12.61 -9.74
CA HIS A 30 2.14 -12.79 -9.08
C HIS A 30 2.05 -12.63 -7.56
N TRP A 31 0.89 -12.25 -7.03
CA TRP A 31 0.70 -12.12 -5.60
C TRP A 31 0.45 -13.51 -5.00
N THR A 32 1.29 -13.88 -4.03
CA THR A 32 1.07 -15.07 -3.23
C THR A 32 -0.21 -14.90 -2.42
N VAL A 33 -1.28 -15.57 -2.84
CA VAL A 33 -2.50 -15.70 -2.04
C VAL A 33 -2.33 -16.95 -1.17
N PRO A 34 -2.25 -16.82 0.16
CA PRO A 34 -2.30 -17.98 1.04
C PRO A 34 -3.58 -18.75 0.73
N ALA A 35 -3.49 -20.09 0.67
CA ALA A 35 -4.67 -20.93 0.52
C ALA A 35 -5.71 -20.49 1.56
N THR A 36 -6.89 -20.07 1.09
CA THR A 36 -7.96 -19.64 1.98
C THR A 36 -8.46 -20.86 2.74
N VAL A 37 -7.92 -21.07 3.93
CA VAL A 37 -8.53 -21.92 4.93
C VAL A 37 -9.69 -21.11 5.50
N ALA A 38 -10.90 -21.67 5.46
CA ALA A 38 -12.02 -21.07 6.17
C ALA A 38 -11.73 -21.17 7.68
N ASP A 39 -11.12 -20.13 8.24
CA ASP A 39 -10.94 -20.03 9.68
C ASP A 39 -12.32 -20.00 10.35
N ALA A 40 -12.49 -20.79 11.40
CA ALA A 40 -13.69 -20.72 12.21
C ALA A 40 -13.83 -19.29 12.78
N PRO A 41 -15.05 -18.72 12.85
CA PRO A 41 -15.25 -17.42 13.46
C PRO A 41 -14.64 -17.37 14.86
N VAL A 42 -13.69 -16.46 15.07
CA VAL A 42 -13.08 -16.23 16.37
C VAL A 42 -13.81 -15.10 17.10
N SER A 43 -13.90 -15.19 18.43
CA SER A 43 -14.39 -14.06 19.23
C SER A 43 -13.53 -12.82 18.95
N PRO A 44 -14.13 -11.62 18.77
CA PRO A 44 -13.38 -10.38 18.55
C PRO A 44 -12.32 -10.12 19.59
N SER A 45 -12.54 -10.56 20.85
CA SER A 45 -11.52 -10.54 21.88
C SER A 45 -10.26 -11.20 21.35
N ARG A 46 -10.29 -12.41 20.81
CA ARG A 46 -9.09 -13.13 20.32
C ARG A 46 -8.30 -12.41 19.21
N ILE A 47 -8.85 -11.40 18.54
CA ILE A 47 -8.16 -10.55 17.57
C ILE A 47 -7.37 -9.45 18.32
N HIS A 48 -6.58 -9.86 19.31
CA HIS A 48 -5.70 -9.02 20.12
C HIS A 48 -4.38 -9.78 20.36
N GLY A 49 -3.27 -9.05 20.47
CA GLY A 49 -1.94 -9.63 20.72
C GLY A 49 -0.86 -9.24 19.72
N VAL A 50 -1.24 -8.58 18.62
CA VAL A 50 -0.26 -7.96 17.71
C VAL A 50 0.21 -6.64 18.34
N VAL A 51 1.43 -6.65 18.88
CA VAL A 51 2.09 -5.43 19.36
C VAL A 51 2.96 -4.90 18.23
N VAL A 52 2.62 -3.72 17.71
CA VAL A 52 3.43 -3.04 16.71
C VAL A 52 4.53 -2.24 17.41
N PRO A 53 5.81 -2.34 16.99
CA PRO A 53 6.89 -1.55 17.59
C PRO A 53 6.66 -0.05 17.44
N ALA A 54 7.05 0.73 18.46
CA ALA A 54 6.90 2.18 18.45
C ALA A 54 7.56 2.86 17.23
N ALA A 55 8.65 2.27 16.70
CA ALA A 55 9.31 2.76 15.49
C ALA A 55 8.37 2.75 14.27
N SER A 56 7.61 1.67 14.06
CA SER A 56 6.66 1.54 12.96
C SER A 56 5.51 2.55 13.07
N VAL A 57 5.02 2.79 14.29
CA VAL A 57 3.98 3.81 14.54
C VAL A 57 4.49 5.20 14.17
N ARG A 58 5.74 5.53 14.51
CA ARG A 58 6.34 6.82 14.13
C ARG A 58 6.45 6.99 12.62
N LEU A 59 6.81 5.92 11.91
CA LEU A 59 6.89 5.93 10.44
C LEU A 59 5.52 6.23 9.81
N VAL A 60 4.47 5.51 10.23
CA VAL A 60 3.11 5.71 9.70
C VAL A 60 2.58 7.12 10.03
N ARG A 61 2.83 7.60 11.25
CA ARG A 61 2.44 8.96 11.65
C ARG A 61 3.08 10.04 10.75
N GLY A 62 4.34 9.86 10.38
CA GLY A 62 5.03 10.78 9.47
C GLY A 62 4.52 10.75 8.03
N MET A 63 3.79 9.70 7.62
CA MET A 63 3.16 9.61 6.29
C MET A 63 1.82 10.34 6.20
N THR A 64 1.17 10.61 7.34
CA THR A 64 -0.19 11.19 7.38
C THR A 64 -0.15 12.71 7.62
N ASP A 65 1.02 13.28 7.83
CA ASP A 65 1.22 14.72 7.94
C ASP A 65 1.28 15.30 6.51
N SER A 66 0.11 15.65 5.95
CA SER A 66 -0.05 16.26 4.61
C SER A 66 -1.30 17.11 4.54
#